data_AF-A0A0D7CR24-F1
#
_entry.id   AF-A0A0D7CR24-F1
#
_cell.length_a   1.000
_cell.length_b   1.000
_cell.length_c   1.000
_cell.angle_alpha   90.00
_cell.angle_beta   90.00
_cell.angle_gamma   90.00
#
_symmetry.space_group_name_H-M   'P 1'
#
loop_
_entity.id
_entity.type
_entity.pdbx_description
1 polymer ?
#
loop_
_entity_poly.entity_id
_entity_poly.type
_entity_poly.pdbx_seq_one_letter_code
_entity_poly.pdbx_strand_id
1 'polypeptide(L)'
;MPRHSITVTAYHADGTICPSEHRHTTGGSPLTKGCTGRERLLATCSCNQWTSSPSSTKTYAAEQGRRHRSNQLPAKSAPPSKGPAVVRQLLRFDAAD
;
A
#
# COMPACT_ATOMS: atom_id res chain seq x y z
N MET A 1 11.33 7.37 11.05
CA MET A 1 10.51 6.19 10.69
C MET A 1 11.06 5.60 9.40
N PRO A 2 11.30 4.28 9.31
CA PRO A 2 11.72 3.65 8.06
C PRO A 2 10.67 3.92 6.97
N ARG A 3 11.12 4.35 5.79
CA ARG A 3 10.20 4.59 4.66
C ARG A 3 9.85 3.25 4.04
N HIS A 4 8.58 2.85 4.14
CA HIS A 4 8.05 1.65 3.51
C HIS A 4 8.01 1.82 1.98
N SER A 5 9.03 1.32 1.28
CA SER A 5 9.04 1.23 -0.17
C SER A 5 8.36 -0.07 -0.60
N ILE A 6 7.62 0.00 -1.70
CA ILE A 6 6.94 -1.16 -2.28
C ILE A 6 7.62 -1.48 -3.60
N THR A 7 8.03 -2.72 -3.77
CA THR A 7 8.57 -3.26 -5.02
C THR A 7 7.57 -4.25 -5.59
N VAL A 8 7.23 -4.11 -6.88
CA VAL A 8 6.37 -5.08 -7.57
C VAL A 8 7.25 -5.95 -8.45
N THR A 9 7.28 -7.24 -8.13
CA THR A 9 8.07 -8.25 -8.85
C THR A 9 7.13 -9.12 -9.67
N ALA A 10 7.44 -9.28 -10.95
CA ALA A 10 6.72 -10.20 -11.82
C ALA A 10 7.42 -11.56 -11.83
N TYR A 11 6.65 -12.63 -11.86
CA TYR A 11 7.13 -14.00 -11.90
C TYR A 11 6.58 -14.73 -13.11
N HIS A 12 7.42 -15.59 -13.67
CA HIS A 12 7.07 -16.59 -14.66
C HIS A 12 6.37 -17.79 -13.98
N ALA A 13 5.78 -18.68 -14.78
CA ALA A 13 5.08 -19.87 -14.28
C ALA A 13 6.00 -20.88 -13.57
N ASP A 14 7.28 -20.91 -13.95
CA ASP A 14 8.31 -21.69 -13.27
C ASP A 14 8.78 -21.05 -11.95
N GLY A 15 8.21 -19.91 -11.56
CA GLY A 15 8.57 -19.17 -10.36
C GLY A 15 9.82 -18.31 -10.50
N THR A 16 10.42 -18.21 -11.69
CA THR A 16 11.56 -17.31 -11.93
C THR A 16 11.10 -15.85 -12.03
N ILE A 17 11.96 -14.91 -11.65
CA ILE A 17 11.64 -13.49 -11.72
C ILE A 17 11.73 -13.04 -13.17
N CYS A 18 10.67 -12.37 -13.64
CA CYS A 18 10.65 -11.74 -14.94
C CYS A 18 11.42 -10.40 -14.86
N PRO A 19 12.60 -10.29 -15.53
CA PRO A 19 13.41 -9.09 -15.49
C PRO A 19 12.70 -7.89 -16.12
N SER A 20 13.09 -6.69 -15.68
CA SER A 20 12.45 -5.44 -16.12
C SER A 20 12.72 -5.12 -17.59
N GLU A 21 13.79 -5.68 -18.15
CA GLU A 21 14.21 -5.58 -19.54
C GLU A 21 13.25 -6.31 -20.48
N HIS A 22 12.44 -7.25 -19.97
CA HIS A 22 11.43 -7.93 -20.78
C HIS A 22 10.34 -6.95 -21.21
N ARG A 23 10.32 -6.66 -22.51
CA ARG A 23 9.28 -5.83 -23.12
C ARG A 23 8.02 -6.66 -23.32
N HIS A 24 6.89 -6.02 -23.11
CA HIS A 24 5.57 -6.63 -23.27
C HIS A 24 4.67 -5.68 -24.05
N THR A 25 3.70 -6.24 -24.76
CA THR A 25 2.62 -5.45 -25.37
C THR A 25 1.72 -4.86 -24.30
N THR A 26 0.86 -3.91 -24.69
CA THR A 26 -0.21 -3.37 -23.83
C THR A 26 -1.14 -4.48 -23.31
N GLY A 27 -1.36 -5.53 -24.12
CA GLY A 27 -2.13 -6.72 -23.75
C GLY A 27 -1.39 -7.71 -22.85
N GLY A 28 -0.14 -7.42 -22.45
CA GLY A 28 0.63 -8.23 -21.53
C GLY A 28 1.47 -9.34 -22.18
N SER A 29 1.35 -9.55 -23.49
CA SER A 29 2.11 -10.56 -24.23
C SER A 29 3.61 -10.22 -24.27
N PRO A 30 4.50 -11.20 -24.08
CA PRO A 30 5.94 -10.97 -24.13
C PRO A 30 6.40 -10.65 -25.56
N LEU A 31 7.26 -9.65 -25.70
CA LEU A 31 7.93 -9.31 -26.96
C LEU A 31 9.38 -9.81 -27.00
N THR A 32 9.94 -10.17 -25.84
CA THR A 32 11.29 -10.70 -25.73
C THR A 32 11.30 -12.19 -26.08
N LYS A 33 12.18 -12.59 -27.01
CA LYS A 33 12.39 -14.00 -27.38
C LYS A 33 12.83 -14.81 -26.15
N GLY A 34 12.14 -15.91 -25.85
CA GLY A 34 12.42 -16.75 -24.69
C GLY A 34 11.69 -16.35 -23.40
N CYS A 35 10.93 -15.25 -23.39
CA CYS A 35 10.06 -14.91 -22.26
C CYS A 35 8.74 -15.70 -22.36
N THR A 36 8.44 -16.51 -21.34
CA THR A 36 7.22 -17.34 -21.26
C THR A 36 5.97 -16.54 -20.87
N GLY A 37 6.14 -15.25 -20.57
CA GLY A 37 5.07 -14.38 -20.06
C GLY A 37 5.04 -14.32 -18.54
N ARG A 38 4.20 -13.44 -18.00
CA ARG A 38 4.07 -13.18 -16.56
C ARG A 38 2.86 -13.93 -16.05
N GLU A 39 3.05 -14.85 -15.13
CA GLU A 39 1.95 -15.59 -14.52
C GLU A 39 1.38 -14.81 -13.33
N ARG A 40 2.26 -14.30 -12.48
CA ARG A 40 1.86 -13.61 -11.25
C ARG A 40 2.75 -12.43 -10.92
N LEU A 41 2.17 -11.44 -10.27
CA LEU A 41 2.86 -10.29 -9.71
C LEU A 41 2.67 -10.26 -8.20
N LEU A 42 3.74 -9.97 -7.49
CA LEU A 42 3.75 -9.81 -6.04
C LEU A 42 4.32 -8.43 -5.69
N ALA A 43 3.68 -7.76 -4.74
CA ALA A 43 4.21 -6.56 -4.13
C ALA A 43 4.85 -6.92 -2.80
N THR A 44 6.12 -6.57 -2.62
CA THR A 44 6.86 -6.75 -1.36
C THR A 44 7.16 -5.39 -0.74
N CYS A 45 7.09 -5.31 0.59
CA CYS A 45 7.49 -4.12 1.31
C CYS A 45 8.92 -4.26 1.86
N SER A 46 9.69 -3.16 1.86
CA SER A 46 11.02 -3.09 2.48
C SER A 46 11.02 -3.33 3.99
N CYS A 47 9.85 -3.42 4.65
CA CYS A 47 9.75 -3.83 6.04
C CYS A 47 9.95 -5.34 6.24
N ASN A 48 9.97 -6.14 5.16
CA ASN A 48 10.10 -7.60 5.17
C ASN A 48 9.01 -8.36 5.97
N GLN A 49 7.95 -7.69 6.40
CA GLN A 49 6.83 -8.27 7.14
C GLN A 49 5.56 -8.41 6.30
N TRP A 50 5.60 -7.98 5.04
CA TRP A 50 4.43 -7.97 4.18
C TRP A 50 4.77 -8.25 2.72
N THR A 51 3.98 -9.15 2.15
CA THR A 51 3.91 -9.45 0.72
C THR A 51 2.43 -9.53 0.33
N SER A 52 2.06 -8.99 -0.82
CA SER A 52 0.69 -9.07 -1.32
C SER A 52 0.31 -10.48 -1.75
N SER A 53 -0.99 -10.75 -1.87
CA SER A 53 -1.47 -11.90 -2.62
C SER A 53 -1.02 -11.82 -4.10
N PRO A 54 -0.83 -12.98 -4.76
CA PRO A 54 -0.55 -13.05 -6.21
C PRO A 54 -1.62 -12.30 -7.01
N SER A 55 -1.17 -11.52 -7.98
CA SER A 55 -2.04 -10.69 -8.82
C SER A 55 -1.72 -10.90 -10.30
N SER A 56 -2.73 -10.87 -11.18
CA SER A 56 -2.51 -10.93 -12.63
C SER A 56 -2.12 -9.59 -13.25
N THR A 57 -2.33 -8.48 -12.54
CA THR A 57 -2.03 -7.13 -13.03
C THR A 57 -1.08 -6.36 -12.11
N LYS A 58 -0.17 -5.58 -12.72
CA LYS A 58 0.77 -4.72 -12.01
C LYS A 58 0.06 -3.63 -11.20
N THR A 59 -1.01 -3.06 -11.75
CA THR A 59 -1.78 -2.00 -11.09
C THR A 59 -2.39 -2.48 -9.79
N TYR A 60 -2.97 -3.68 -9.77
CA TYR A 60 -3.57 -4.24 -8.56
C TYR A 60 -2.52 -4.56 -7.48
N ALA A 61 -1.40 -5.18 -7.86
CA ALA A 61 -0.28 -5.42 -6.93
C ALA A 61 0.27 -4.10 -6.35
N ALA A 62 0.44 -3.07 -7.18
CA ALA A 62 0.87 -1.75 -6.73
C ALA A 62 -0.17 -1.09 -5.79
N GLU A 63 -1.45 -1.26 -6.05
CA GLU A 63 -2.51 -0.77 -5.18
C GLU A 63 -2.53 -1.45 -3.80
N GLN A 64 -2.37 -2.77 -3.75
CA GLN A 64 -2.20 -3.51 -2.49
C GLN A 64 -1.05 -2.94 -1.66
N GLY A 65 0.10 -2.68 -2.30
CA GLY A 65 1.24 -2.07 -1.62
C GLY A 65 0.99 -0.63 -1.18
N ARG A 66 0.24 0.17 -1.95
CA ARG A 66 -0.18 1.52 -1.53
C ARG A 66 -1.08 1.45 -0.29
N ARG A 67 -2.05 0.53 -0.25
CA ARG A 67 -2.93 0.31 0.91
C ARG A 67 -2.12 -0.12 2.13
N HIS A 68 -1.18 -1.06 1.97
CA HIS A 68 -0.26 -1.44 3.04
C HIS A 68 0.50 -0.22 3.58
N ARG A 69 1.13 0.56 2.70
CA ARG A 69 1.88 1.76 3.09
C ARG A 69 1.01 2.77 3.85
N SER A 70 -0.23 3.01 3.40
CA SER A 70 -1.16 3.92 4.08
C SER A 70 -1.52 3.44 5.49
N ASN A 71 -1.67 2.13 5.70
CA ASN A 71 -1.96 1.55 7.02
C ASN A 71 -0.76 1.61 7.98
N GLN A 72 0.47 1.70 7.44
CA GLN A 72 1.69 1.85 8.23
C GLN A 72 2.01 3.31 8.56
N LEU A 73 1.38 4.27 7.86
CA LEU A 73 1.45 5.66 8.30
C LEU A 73 0.67 5.77 9.61
N PRO A 74 1.24 6.37 10.67
CA PRO A 74 0.44 6.71 11.84
C PRO A 74 -0.76 7.50 11.34
N ALA A 75 -1.96 7.04 11.69
CA ALA A 75 -3.21 7.64 11.25
C ALA A 75 -3.04 9.16 11.38
N LYS A 76 -3.03 9.86 10.24
CA LYS A 76 -2.99 11.31 10.21
C LYS A 76 -4.10 11.74 11.16
N SER A 77 -3.68 12.32 12.29
CA SER A 77 -4.44 12.47 13.51
C SER A 77 -5.93 12.60 13.19
N ALA A 78 -6.70 11.56 13.48
CA ALA A 78 -8.13 11.77 13.63
C ALA A 78 -8.24 12.93 14.64
N PRO A 79 -8.92 14.05 14.30
CA PRO A 79 -9.13 15.07 15.32
C PRO A 79 -9.76 14.35 16.51
N PRO A 80 -9.27 14.56 17.75
CA PRO A 80 -9.83 13.90 18.91
C PRO A 80 -11.33 14.12 18.86
N SER A 81 -12.07 13.02 18.87
CA SER A 81 -13.52 12.98 18.96
C SER A 81 -13.95 14.05 19.96
N LYS A 82 -14.78 15.00 19.53
CA LYS A 82 -15.37 16.01 20.41
C LYS A 82 -15.86 15.28 21.66
N GLY A 83 -15.19 15.53 22.78
CA GLY A 83 -15.64 15.05 24.08
C GLY A 83 -17.07 15.52 24.34
N PRO A 84 -17.81 14.82 25.21
CA PRO A 84 -19.21 15.15 25.48
C PRO A 84 -19.32 16.60 25.93
N ALA A 85 -20.27 17.33 25.35
CA ALA A 85 -20.54 18.74 25.57
C ALA A 85 -21.13 19.01 26.97
N VAL A 86 -20.45 18.59 28.05
CA VAL A 86 -20.96 18.67 29.44
C VAL A 86 -19.92 19.25 30.40
N VAL A 87 -19.04 20.14 29.93
CA VAL A 87 -18.11 20.86 30.84
C VAL A 87 -18.03 22.36 30.52
N ARG A 88 -19.14 22.96 30.11
CA ARG A 88 -19.26 24.44 29.97
C ARG A 88 -20.21 25.09 30.98
N GLN A 89 -20.84 24.31 31.86
CA GLN A 89 -21.87 24.83 32.77
C GLN A 89 -21.40 25.03 34.23
N LEU A 90 -20.15 24.68 34.57
CA LEU A 90 -19.61 24.77 35.94
C LEU A 90 -18.67 25.97 36.18
N LEU A 91 -18.55 26.90 35.23
CA LEU A 91 -17.64 28.07 35.32
C LEU A 91 -18.37 29.42 35.42
N ARG A 92 -19.67 29.44 35.78
CA ARG A 92 -20.29 30.67 36.27
C ARG A 92 -19.98 30.81 37.76
N PHE A 93 -18.77 31.25 38.04
CA PHE A 93 -18.43 31.84 39.32
C PHE A 93 -18.96 33.28 39.33
N ASP A 94 -19.59 33.63 40.45
CA ASP A 94 -20.08 34.95 40.84
C ASP A 94 -19.15 36.10 40.45
N ALA A 95 -19.75 37.17 39.93
CA ALA A 95 -19.23 38.52 40.07
C ALA A 95 -20.40 39.43 40.42
N ALA A 96 -20.41 39.87 41.68
CA ALA A 96 -21.22 40.94 42.20
C ALA A 96 -20.76 42.30 41.64
N ASP A 97 -21.71 43.16 41.29
CA ASP A 97 -21.88 44.53 41.83
C ASP A 97 -23.30 45.02 41.49
#